data_AF-Q98K21-F1
#
_entry.id   AF-Q98K21-F1
#
_cell.length_a   1.000
_cell.length_b   1.000
_cell.length_c   1.000
_cell.angle_alpha   90.00
_cell.angle_beta   90.00
_cell.angle_gamma   90.00
#
_symmetry.space_group_name_H-M   'P 1'
#
loop_
_entity.id
_entity.type
_entity.pdbx_description
1 polymer ?
#
loop_
_entity_poly.entity_id
_entity_poly.type
_entity_poly.pdbx_seq_one_letter_code
_entity_poly.pdbx_strand_id
1 'polypeptide(L)'
;MPQHRHTTTPPPKEAKLFRNNRSQAVRIPVEFELPGDKVLISREGDRLVIEPLRKPGLAALLAQWAKEAPLGPEDNFPEINDAPVEAEDIF
;
A
#
# COMPACT_ATOMS: atom_id res chain seq x y z
N MET A 1 -9.81 13.59 21.90
CA MET A 1 -9.28 12.67 22.93
C MET A 1 -8.63 11.48 22.24
N PRO A 2 -7.48 11.00 22.73
CA PRO A 2 -6.36 10.64 21.88
C PRO A 2 -6.14 9.13 21.81
N GLN A 3 -5.69 8.62 20.66
CA GLN A 3 -4.99 7.35 20.63
C GLN A 3 -3.50 7.65 20.54
N HIS A 4 -2.86 7.71 21.70
CA HIS A 4 -1.41 7.61 21.80
C HIS A 4 -1.00 6.28 21.17
N ARG A 5 -0.45 6.31 19.95
CA ARG A 5 0.39 5.21 19.48
C ARG A 5 1.59 5.19 20.42
N HIS A 6 1.62 4.21 21.32
CA HIS A 6 2.83 3.88 22.02
C HIS A 6 3.85 3.43 20.98
N THR A 7 4.75 4.33 20.57
CA THR A 7 5.94 3.97 19.78
C THR A 7 6.96 3.39 20.75
N THR A 8 6.66 2.22 21.30
CA THR A 8 7.69 1.42 21.95
C THR A 8 8.49 0.78 20.84
N THR A 9 9.59 1.41 20.44
CA THR A 9 10.58 0.79 19.57
C THR A 9 11.06 -0.50 20.27
N PRO A 10 10.81 -1.69 19.71
CA PRO A 10 11.31 -2.92 20.32
C PRO A 10 12.84 -2.89 20.35
N PRO A 11 13.47 -3.40 21.43
CA PRO A 11 14.92 -3.46 21.50
C PRO A 11 15.48 -4.36 20.38
N PRO A 12 16.72 -4.12 19.91
CA PRO A 12 17.33 -4.95 18.88
C PRO A 12 17.31 -6.44 19.25
N LYS A 13 16.98 -7.30 18.28
CA LYS A 13 17.09 -8.75 18.41
C LYS A 13 18.05 -9.32 17.39
N GLU A 14 18.83 -10.30 17.82
CA GLU A 14 19.63 -11.11 16.92
C GLU A 14 18.72 -12.00 16.08
N ALA A 15 18.94 -12.00 14.76
CA ALA A 15 18.24 -12.86 13.82
C ALA A 15 19.26 -13.66 12.99
N LYS A 16 18.94 -14.93 12.72
CA LYS A 16 19.81 -15.80 11.93
C LYS A 16 19.61 -15.54 10.43
N LEU A 17 20.71 -15.29 9.73
CA LEU A 17 20.74 -15.26 8.27
C LEU A 17 20.63 -16.67 7.70
N PHE A 18 19.87 -16.82 6.63
CA PHE A 18 19.74 -18.08 5.91
C PHE A 18 19.73 -17.84 4.40
N ARG A 19 19.74 -18.93 3.63
CA ARG A 19 19.67 -18.90 2.16
C ARG A 19 18.28 -19.29 1.72
N ASN A 20 17.70 -18.49 0.82
CA ASN A 20 16.50 -18.83 0.05
C ASN A 20 16.89 -18.88 -1.43
N ASN A 21 17.10 -20.09 -1.95
CA ASN A 21 17.67 -20.32 -3.28
C ASN A 21 18.99 -19.56 -3.48
N ARG A 22 19.02 -18.63 -4.45
CA ARG A 22 20.20 -17.81 -4.78
C ARG A 22 20.30 -16.52 -3.93
N SER A 23 19.36 -16.28 -3.01
CA SER A 23 19.29 -15.07 -2.20
C SER A 23 19.62 -15.33 -0.73
N GLN A 24 20.13 -14.30 -0.05
CA GLN A 24 20.21 -14.28 1.41
C GLN A 24 18.89 -13.75 1.97
N ALA A 25 18.44 -14.31 3.08
CA ALA A 25 17.20 -13.92 3.72
C ALA A 25 17.37 -13.86 5.25
N VAL A 26 16.52 -13.05 5.89
CA VAL A 26 16.36 -12.95 7.34
C VAL A 26 14.89 -13.16 7.66
N ARG A 27 14.58 -13.88 8.74
CA ARG A 27 13.19 -13.97 9.22
C ARG A 27 12.93 -12.74 10.07
N ILE A 28 11.90 -11.99 9.73
CA ILE A 28 11.46 -10.82 10.49
C ILE A 28 10.57 -11.34 11.63
N PRO A 29 10.97 -11.18 12.92
CA PRO A 29 10.10 -11.52 14.04
C PRO A 29 8.82 -10.65 14.03
N VAL A 30 7.73 -11.17 14.59
CA VAL A 30 6.40 -10.53 14.54
C VAL A 30 6.38 -9.11 15.10
N GLU A 31 7.21 -8.83 16.11
CA GLU A 31 7.35 -7.50 16.70
C GLU A 31 8.02 -6.47 15.79
N PHE A 32 8.70 -6.92 14.72
CA PHE A 32 9.30 -6.07 13.68
C PHE A 32 8.54 -6.17 12.34
N GLU A 33 7.35 -6.79 12.32
CA GLU A 33 6.57 -6.97 11.10
C GLU A 33 6.23 -5.62 10.46
N LEU A 34 6.55 -5.50 9.17
CA LEU A 34 6.27 -4.31 8.38
C LEU A 34 4.90 -4.45 7.70
N PRO A 35 4.11 -3.35 7.59
CA PRO A 35 2.84 -3.40 6.90
C PRO A 35 3.03 -3.59 5.39
N GLY A 36 2.13 -4.34 4.77
CA GLY A 36 2.09 -4.56 3.32
C GLY A 36 2.81 -5.81 2.85
N ASP A 37 2.95 -5.95 1.53
CA ASP A 37 3.52 -7.12 0.84
C ASP A 37 4.91 -6.85 0.22
N LYS A 38 5.31 -5.57 0.18
CA LYS A 38 6.53 -5.11 -0.49
C LYS A 38 7.30 -4.14 0.38
N VAL A 39 8.63 -4.19 0.25
CA VAL A 39 9.56 -3.32 0.97
C VAL A 39 10.60 -2.75 0.01
N LEU A 40 11.09 -1.56 0.33
CA LEU A 40 12.29 -0.98 -0.24
C LEU A 40 13.47 -1.35 0.66
N ILE A 41 14.59 -1.72 0.04
CA ILE A 41 15.83 -2.04 0.75
C ILE A 41 16.91 -1.09 0.25
N SER A 42 17.51 -0.32 1.15
CA SER A 42 18.68 0.52 0.89
C SER A 42 19.84 0.11 1.80
N ARG A 43 21.06 0.50 1.42
CA ARG A 43 22.28 0.23 2.18
C ARG A 43 22.91 1.53 2.64
N GLU A 44 23.16 1.63 3.93
CA GLU A 44 23.86 2.75 4.57
C GLU A 44 25.10 2.19 5.29
N GLY A 45 26.23 2.19 4.59
CA GLY A 45 27.46 1.55 5.08
C GLY A 45 27.28 0.04 5.28
N ASP A 46 27.41 -0.41 6.53
CA ASP A 46 27.22 -1.80 6.95
C ASP A 46 25.76 -2.15 7.27
N ARG A 47 24.85 -1.17 7.29
CA ARG A 47 23.44 -1.36 7.63
C ARG A 47 22.59 -1.56 6.40
N LEU A 48 21.60 -2.44 6.52
CA LEU A 48 20.47 -2.53 5.58
C LEU A 48 19.27 -1.83 6.22
N VAL A 49 18.74 -0.83 5.51
CA VAL A 49 17.52 -0.12 5.91
C VAL A 49 16.38 -0.71 5.08
N ILE A 50 15.33 -1.19 5.75
CA ILE A 50 14.18 -1.83 5.13
C ILE A 50 12.94 -1.01 5.47
N GLU A 51 12.27 -0.46 4.46
CA GLU A 51 11.10 0.39 4.63
C GLU A 51 9.90 -0.19 3.89
N PRO A 52 8.68 -0.12 4.45
CA PRO A 52 7.49 -0.60 3.76
C PRO A 52 7.23 0.25 2.51
N LEU A 53 6.98 -0.41 1.38
CA LEU A 53 6.59 0.29 0.16
C LEU A 53 5.14 0.72 0.29
N ARG A 54 4.92 1.98 0.69
CA ARG A 54 3.59 2.56 0.81
C ARG A 54 3.03 2.84 -0.57
N LYS A 55 1.97 2.15 -0.97
CA LYS A 55 1.16 2.60 -2.10
C LYS A 55 0.53 3.96 -1.73
N PRO A 56 0.46 4.92 -2.66
CA PRO A 56 -0.29 6.14 -2.42
C PRO A 56 -1.71 5.76 -2.00
N GLY A 57 -2.18 6.33 -0.88
CA GLY A 57 -3.58 6.18 -0.49
C GLY A 57 -4.50 6.79 -1.55
N LEU A 58 -5.80 6.47 -1.50
CA LEU A 58 -6.78 6.98 -2.46
C LEU A 58 -6.68 8.50 -2.65
N ALA A 59 -6.50 9.26 -1.56
CA ALA A 59 -6.34 10.71 -1.64
C ALA A 59 -5.09 11.15 -2.43
N ALA A 60 -3.95 10.46 -2.26
CA ALA A 60 -2.73 10.76 -2.99
C ALA A 60 -2.85 10.38 -4.47
N LEU A 61 -3.55 9.28 -4.77
CA LEU A 61 -3.86 8.86 -6.13
C LEU A 61 -4.78 9.86 -6.84
N LEU A 62 -5.87 10.30 -6.18
CA LEU A 62 -6.77 11.33 -6.72
C LEU A 62 -6.04 12.67 -6.94
N ALA A 63 -5.17 13.07 -6.01
CA ALA A 63 -4.35 14.28 -6.18
C ALA A 63 -3.34 14.17 -7.32
N GLN A 64 -2.91 12.97 -7.68
CA GLN A 64 -2.09 12.72 -8.86
C GLN A 64 -2.94 12.86 -10.13
N TRP A 65 -4.08 12.17 -10.22
CA TRP A 65 -4.97 12.27 -11.38
C TRP A 65 -5.48 13.69 -11.63
N ALA A 66 -5.72 14.47 -10.57
CA ALA A 66 -6.10 15.88 -10.69
C ALA A 66 -5.03 16.77 -11.35
N LYS A 67 -3.76 16.32 -11.41
CA LYS A 67 -2.66 17.02 -12.08
C LYS A 67 -2.43 16.55 -13.52
N GLU A 68 -3.01 15.41 -13.89
CA GLU A 68 -2.88 14.84 -15.23
C GLU A 68 -3.84 15.57 -16.18
N ALA A 69 -3.57 15.49 -17.49
CA ALA A 69 -4.47 16.06 -18.48
C ALA A 69 -5.82 15.32 -18.44
N PRO A 70 -6.95 16.03 -18.64
CA PRO A 70 -8.24 15.36 -18.82
C PRO A 70 -8.15 14.31 -19.94
N LEU A 71 -8.84 13.19 -19.72
CA LEU A 71 -8.97 12.15 -20.73
C LEU A 71 -9.63 12.69 -22.00
N GLY A 72 -9.30 12.09 -23.14
CA GLY A 72 -9.78 12.54 -24.43
C GLY A 72 -11.24 12.15 -24.68
N PRO A 73 -11.87 12.68 -25.74
CA PRO A 73 -13.23 12.30 -26.12
C PRO A 73 -13.41 10.79 -26.39
N GLU A 74 -12.34 10.08 -26.73
CA GLU A 74 -12.27 8.63 -26.90
C GLU A 74 -12.49 7.84 -25.60
N ASP A 75 -12.21 8.46 -24.46
CA ASP A 75 -12.37 7.88 -23.13
C ASP A 75 -13.72 8.25 -22.50
N ASN A 76 -14.56 9.03 -23.20
CA ASN A 76 -15.88 9.37 -22.70
C ASN A 76 -16.72 8.11 -22.53
N PHE A 77 -17.43 8.04 -21.41
CA PHE A 77 -18.46 7.03 -21.22
C PHE A 77 -19.53 7.16 -22.31
N PRO A 78 -20.10 6.03 -22.78
CA PRO A 78 -21.26 6.07 -23.65
C PRO A 78 -22.42 6.76 -22.94
N GLU A 79 -23.38 7.28 -23.69
CA GLU A 79 -24.63 7.77 -23.11
C GLU A 79 -25.30 6.64 -22.32
N ILE A 80 -25.48 6.86 -21.01
CA ILE A 80 -26.20 5.94 -20.13
C ILE A 80 -27.65 6.43 -20.08
N ASN A 81 -28.57 5.60 -20.53
CA ASN A 81 -30.00 5.85 -20.35
C ASN A 81 -30.38 5.57 -18.89
N ASP A 82 -30.37 6.61 -18.06
CA ASP A 82 -30.79 6.55 -16.64
C ASP A 82 -32.33 6.57 -16.54
N ALA A 83 -32.95 5.55 -17.11
CA ALA A 83 -34.39 5.37 -17.02
C ALA A 83 -34.76 5.04 -15.57
N PRO A 84 -35.85 5.61 -15.04
CA PRO A 84 -36.38 5.17 -13.76
C PRO A 84 -36.66 3.67 -13.81
N VAL A 85 -36.43 2.99 -12.69
CA VAL A 85 -36.73 1.57 -12.53
C VAL A 85 -38.19 1.32 -12.89
N GLU A 86 -38.46 0.28 -13.67
CA GLU A 86 -39.82 -0.13 -13.99
C GLU A 86 -40.57 -0.53 -12.71
N ALA A 87 -41.85 -0.17 -12.62
CA ALA A 87 -42.68 -0.60 -11.52
C ALA A 87 -42.91 -2.12 -11.63
N GLU A 88 -42.31 -2.89 -10.73
CA GLU A 88 -42.64 -4.29 -10.54
C GLU A 88 -43.77 -4.42 -9.52
N ASP A 89 -44.75 -5.27 -9.81
CA ASP A 89 -45.79 -5.61 -8.84
C ASP A 89 -45.20 -6.63 -7.85
N ILE A 90 -44.74 -6.12 -6.72
CA ILE A 90 -44.05 -6.91 -5.67
C ILE A 90 -45.04 -7.52 -4.68
N PHE A 91 -46.20 -8.02 -5.14
CA PHE A 91 -47.18 -8.73 -4.29
C PHE A 91 -47.98 -9.79 -5.06
#